data_AF-A0A8B7IJM8-F1
#
_entry.id   AF-A0A8B7IJM8-F1
#
_cell.length_a   1.000
_cell.length_b   1.000
_cell.length_c   1.000
_cell.angle_alpha   90.00
_cell.angle_beta   90.00
_cell.angle_gamma   90.00
#
_symmetry.space_group_name_H-M   'P 1'
#
loop_
_entity.id
_entity.type
_entity.pdbx_description
1 polymer ?
#
loop_
_entity_poly.entity_id
_entity_poly.type
_entity_poly.pdbx_seq_one_letter_code
_entity_poly.pdbx_strand_id
1 'polypeptide(L)'
;MQHDRVYLVDTLAGDPKFLQADAETYYEKLLKKSSSTPDIFSIPGGQKVKLEDSCVCFVPLYRNNPTCKMLLLTDPQDKETVLAVYLNQSWWPVEDVVKTADPSRDGLISVQTFGERIVLFVLNYIIFGMLEGSSANDAFFLPHSATECAKILWRDGEAVAFYTVKMKGSLCDGTTSQCYLLPVLDTIFVQRKYRRGGLGMKMLHDFCQSFVAEDALGISCPISAAMYQGKSFDVETSVCQKFLQTYPEEQKRLWEVEAPGDWSQRVNIWLKIQMESALSETAHLTSPEDDEGSQVEYAQSSKPKQSDADQMNKF
;
A
#
# COMPACT_ATOMS: atom_id res chain seq x y z
N MET A 1 8.77 13.08 -33.78
CA MET A 1 7.44 13.65 -33.47
C MET A 1 6.85 12.82 -32.35
N GLN A 2 6.99 13.30 -31.12
CA GLN A 2 6.33 12.69 -29.97
C GLN A 2 4.83 12.86 -30.23
N HIS A 3 4.09 11.77 -30.39
CA HIS A 3 2.64 11.90 -30.32
C HIS A 3 2.33 12.35 -28.89
N ASP A 4 1.56 13.44 -28.74
CA ASP A 4 1.04 13.83 -27.43
C ASP A 4 0.24 12.65 -26.90
N ARG A 5 0.84 11.91 -25.98
CA ARG A 5 0.24 10.70 -25.42
C ARG A 5 -0.90 11.18 -24.54
N VAL A 6 -2.11 10.75 -24.88
CA VAL A 6 -3.31 11.10 -24.12
C VAL A 6 -3.52 10.03 -23.05
N TYR A 7 -3.68 10.45 -21.81
CA TYR A 7 -3.97 9.54 -20.70
C TYR A 7 -5.42 9.63 -20.24
N LEU A 8 -5.88 8.58 -19.56
CA LEU A 8 -7.26 8.44 -19.13
C LEU A 8 -7.67 9.60 -18.22
N VAL A 9 -6.86 9.91 -17.20
CA VAL A 9 -7.17 10.96 -16.21
C VAL A 9 -7.28 12.36 -16.84
N ASP A 10 -6.65 12.59 -18.00
CA ASP A 10 -6.66 13.87 -18.71
C ASP A 10 -7.92 14.10 -19.55
N THR A 11 -8.59 13.02 -19.94
CA THR A 11 -9.69 13.07 -20.92
C THR A 11 -11.00 12.52 -20.41
N LEU A 12 -10.99 11.79 -19.30
CA LEU A 12 -12.18 11.19 -18.75
C LEU A 12 -13.10 12.25 -18.13
N ALA A 13 -13.96 12.82 -18.96
CA ALA A 13 -15.12 13.60 -18.58
C ALA A 13 -16.37 12.74 -18.83
N GLY A 14 -17.01 12.24 -17.77
CA GLY A 14 -18.20 11.40 -17.93
C GLY A 14 -18.88 11.04 -16.63
N ASP A 15 -20.18 10.77 -16.71
CA ASP A 15 -20.96 10.18 -15.61
C ASP A 15 -20.54 8.70 -15.46
N PRO A 16 -20.18 8.25 -14.25
CA PRO A 16 -19.86 6.84 -13.97
C PRO A 16 -20.89 5.84 -14.52
N LYS A 17 -22.17 6.25 -14.61
CA LYS A 17 -23.26 5.40 -15.14
C LYS A 17 -23.10 5.07 -16.63
N PHE A 18 -22.62 6.02 -17.45
CA PHE A 18 -22.42 5.75 -18.88
C PHE A 18 -21.25 4.79 -19.09
N LEU A 19 -20.17 4.97 -18.32
CA LEU A 19 -19.00 4.10 -18.39
C LEU A 19 -19.33 2.67 -17.94
N GLN A 20 -20.18 2.52 -16.93
CA GLN A 20 -20.73 1.23 -16.51
C GLN A 20 -21.53 0.55 -17.64
N ALA A 21 -22.48 1.27 -18.25
CA ALA A 21 -23.32 0.72 -19.31
C ALA A 21 -22.51 0.31 -20.56
N ASP A 22 -21.47 1.08 -20.89
CA ASP A 22 -20.54 0.76 -21.98
C ASP A 22 -19.75 -0.52 -21.69
N ALA A 23 -19.28 -0.72 -20.45
CA ALA A 23 -18.57 -1.92 -20.03
C ALA A 23 -19.49 -3.16 -20.04
N GLU A 24 -20.74 -3.02 -19.58
CA GLU A 24 -21.75 -4.09 -19.62
C GLU A 24 -22.09 -4.48 -21.07
N THR A 25 -22.30 -3.49 -21.93
CA THR A 25 -22.56 -3.72 -23.37
C THR A 25 -21.39 -4.43 -24.04
N TYR A 26 -20.16 -4.06 -23.71
CA TYR A 26 -18.97 -4.74 -24.20
C TYR A 26 -18.90 -6.19 -23.71
N TYR A 27 -19.10 -6.42 -22.42
CA TYR A 27 -19.07 -7.75 -21.83
C TYR A 27 -20.14 -8.68 -22.44
N GLU A 28 -21.36 -8.20 -22.67
CA GLU A 28 -22.39 -8.97 -23.37
C GLU A 28 -21.98 -9.36 -24.80
N LYS A 29 -21.33 -8.46 -25.53
CA LYS A 29 -20.80 -8.76 -26.87
C LYS A 29 -19.73 -9.84 -26.79
N LEU A 30 -18.86 -9.79 -25.79
CA LEU A 30 -17.82 -10.79 -25.55
C LEU A 30 -18.43 -12.19 -25.32
N LEU A 31 -19.46 -12.28 -24.47
CA LEU A 31 -20.18 -13.54 -24.21
C LEU A 31 -20.82 -14.13 -25.48
N LYS A 32 -21.43 -13.27 -26.32
CA LYS A 32 -22.07 -13.67 -27.58
C LYS A 32 -21.05 -14.09 -28.65
N LYS A 33 -19.82 -13.57 -28.60
CA LYS A 33 -18.73 -13.83 -29.56
C LYS A 33 -17.95 -15.12 -29.29
N SER A 34 -18.31 -15.93 -28.29
CA SER A 34 -17.60 -17.17 -27.90
C SER A 34 -17.41 -18.21 -29.02
N SER A 35 -18.08 -18.06 -30.18
CA SER A 35 -17.91 -18.89 -31.39
C SER A 35 -17.09 -18.24 -32.52
N SER A 36 -16.55 -17.03 -32.32
CA SER A 36 -15.77 -16.25 -33.30
C SER A 36 -14.30 -16.09 -32.90
N THR A 37 -13.44 -15.63 -33.81
CA THR A 37 -12.03 -15.35 -33.49
C THR A 37 -11.94 -14.27 -32.39
N PRO A 38 -11.32 -14.55 -31.24
CA PRO A 38 -11.29 -13.61 -30.12
C PRO A 38 -10.47 -12.36 -30.47
N ASP A 39 -10.96 -11.21 -30.03
CA ASP A 39 -10.24 -9.95 -30.12
C ASP A 39 -8.93 -10.07 -29.31
N ILE A 40 -7.85 -9.42 -29.76
CA ILE A 40 -6.53 -9.53 -29.12
C ILE A 40 -6.16 -8.20 -28.47
N PHE A 41 -5.90 -8.23 -27.16
CA PHE A 41 -5.29 -7.12 -26.46
C PHE A 41 -3.77 -7.26 -26.47
N SER A 42 -3.06 -6.17 -26.80
CA SER A 42 -1.59 -6.14 -26.80
C SER A 42 -1.12 -5.24 -25.66
N ILE A 43 -0.44 -5.82 -24.69
CA ILE A 43 0.20 -5.06 -23.61
C ILE A 43 1.44 -4.36 -24.19
N PRO A 44 1.67 -3.06 -23.92
CA PRO A 44 2.90 -2.39 -24.37
C PRO A 44 4.15 -3.16 -23.93
N GLY A 45 4.98 -3.57 -24.89
CA GLY A 45 6.21 -4.34 -24.62
C GLY A 45 5.98 -5.77 -24.08
N GLY A 46 4.74 -6.25 -24.04
CA GLY A 46 4.35 -7.50 -23.40
C GLY A 46 3.67 -8.51 -24.32
N GLN A 47 3.05 -9.51 -23.70
CA GLN A 47 2.35 -10.59 -24.38
C GLN A 47 1.02 -10.11 -24.98
N LYS A 48 0.59 -10.79 -26.05
CA LYS A 48 -0.76 -10.67 -26.61
C LYS A 48 -1.72 -11.56 -25.85
N VAL A 49 -2.79 -10.98 -25.33
CA VAL A 49 -3.82 -11.69 -24.57
C VAL A 49 -5.07 -11.79 -25.41
N LYS A 50 -5.64 -13.00 -25.50
CA LYS A 50 -6.94 -13.21 -26.13
C LYS A 50 -8.02 -12.70 -25.19
N LEU A 51 -8.89 -11.84 -25.70
CA LEU A 51 -10.03 -11.32 -24.96
C LEU A 51 -11.12 -12.38 -24.99
N GLU A 52 -11.21 -13.11 -23.87
CA GLU A 52 -12.19 -14.15 -23.62
C GLU A 52 -12.94 -13.83 -22.32
N ASP A 53 -14.17 -14.32 -22.19
CA ASP A 53 -15.02 -14.12 -21.02
C ASP A 53 -14.37 -14.64 -19.73
N SER A 54 -13.60 -15.72 -19.83
CA SER A 54 -12.84 -16.31 -18.72
C SER A 54 -11.74 -15.39 -18.17
N CYS A 55 -11.32 -14.36 -18.91
CA CYS A 55 -10.22 -13.47 -18.56
C CYS A 55 -10.70 -12.08 -18.13
N VAL A 56 -12.01 -11.86 -18.03
CA VAL A 56 -12.56 -10.58 -17.61
C VAL A 56 -13.49 -10.72 -16.42
N CYS A 57 -13.46 -9.75 -15.52
CA CYS A 57 -14.32 -9.77 -14.33
C CYS A 57 -14.76 -8.35 -13.94
N PHE A 58 -15.96 -8.25 -13.38
CA PHE A 58 -16.45 -7.02 -12.80
C PHE A 58 -16.10 -6.95 -11.31
N VAL A 59 -15.52 -5.83 -10.89
CA VAL A 59 -15.23 -5.53 -9.48
C VAL A 59 -15.87 -4.21 -9.08
N PRO A 60 -16.40 -4.05 -7.85
CA PRO A 60 -16.94 -2.77 -7.40
C PRO A 60 -15.88 -1.67 -7.42
N LEU A 61 -16.22 -0.48 -7.90
CA LEU A 61 -15.36 0.70 -7.79
C LEU A 61 -15.34 1.27 -6.37
N TYR A 62 -16.45 1.12 -5.64
CA TYR A 62 -16.60 1.61 -4.27
C TYR A 62 -17.12 0.52 -3.35
N ARG A 63 -16.55 0.39 -2.15
CA ARG A 63 -17.04 -0.59 -1.15
C ARG A 63 -18.49 -0.37 -0.73
N ASN A 64 -18.95 0.88 -0.70
CA ASN A 64 -20.29 1.26 -0.24
C ASN A 64 -21.30 1.41 -1.39
N ASN A 65 -20.89 1.14 -2.63
CA ASN A 65 -21.79 1.23 -3.78
C ASN A 65 -21.50 0.09 -4.77
N PRO A 66 -22.27 -1.01 -4.70
CA PRO A 66 -22.08 -2.16 -5.59
C PRO A 66 -22.55 -1.91 -7.03
N THR A 67 -23.22 -0.79 -7.31
CA THR A 67 -23.76 -0.50 -8.66
C THR A 67 -22.69 0.01 -9.62
N CYS A 68 -21.68 0.71 -9.12
CA CYS A 68 -20.57 1.19 -9.94
C CYS A 68 -19.44 0.15 -9.92
N LYS A 69 -19.14 -0.43 -11.06
CA LYS A 69 -18.17 -1.51 -11.22
C LYS A 69 -17.15 -1.17 -12.31
N MET A 70 -16.00 -1.80 -12.21
CA MET A 70 -14.91 -1.74 -13.17
C MET A 70 -14.80 -3.11 -13.84
N LEU A 71 -14.71 -3.14 -15.17
CA LEU A 71 -14.40 -4.35 -15.91
C LEU A 71 -12.88 -4.48 -16.03
N LEU A 72 -12.32 -5.52 -15.43
CA LEU A 72 -10.90 -5.84 -15.43
C LEU A 72 -10.58 -6.92 -16.46
N LEU A 73 -9.37 -6.88 -17.01
CA LEU A 73 -8.75 -7.96 -17.77
C LEU A 73 -7.65 -8.58 -16.92
N THR A 74 -7.71 -9.88 -16.69
CA THR A 74 -6.71 -10.65 -15.93
C THR A 74 -5.84 -11.52 -16.84
N ASP A 75 -4.66 -11.91 -16.35
CA ASP A 75 -3.80 -12.83 -17.06
C ASP A 75 -4.48 -14.22 -17.17
N PRO A 76 -4.55 -14.82 -18.38
CA PRO A 76 -5.08 -16.17 -18.53
C PRO A 76 -4.36 -17.24 -17.70
N GLN A 77 -3.05 -17.07 -17.45
CA GLN A 77 -2.20 -17.98 -16.69
C GLN A 77 -2.21 -17.67 -15.18
N ASP A 78 -2.44 -16.41 -14.82
CA ASP A 78 -2.50 -15.94 -13.44
C ASP A 78 -3.69 -15.00 -13.23
N LYS A 79 -4.78 -15.55 -12.69
CA LYS A 79 -6.03 -14.79 -12.49
C LYS A 79 -5.91 -13.69 -11.43
N GLU A 80 -4.84 -13.67 -10.64
CA GLU A 80 -4.55 -12.60 -9.67
C GLU A 80 -3.82 -11.42 -10.33
N THR A 81 -3.21 -11.61 -11.49
CA THR A 81 -2.55 -10.53 -12.22
C THR A 81 -3.57 -9.78 -13.09
N VAL A 82 -3.83 -8.52 -12.74
CA VAL A 82 -4.65 -7.61 -13.55
C VAL A 82 -3.78 -6.85 -14.56
N LEU A 83 -4.19 -6.90 -15.82
CA LEU A 83 -3.43 -6.37 -16.95
C LEU A 83 -3.98 -5.02 -17.44
N ALA A 84 -5.30 -4.88 -17.48
CA ALA A 84 -5.96 -3.70 -18.01
C ALA A 84 -7.34 -3.47 -17.39
N VAL A 85 -7.85 -2.25 -17.55
CA VAL A 85 -9.22 -1.87 -17.20
C VAL A 85 -9.96 -1.40 -18.46
N TYR A 86 -11.24 -1.74 -18.58
CA TYR A 86 -12.05 -1.26 -19.69
C TYR A 86 -12.78 0.02 -19.31
N LEU A 87 -12.45 1.11 -19.98
CA LEU A 87 -13.04 2.42 -19.75
C LEU A 87 -13.09 3.23 -21.05
N ASN A 88 -14.17 3.98 -21.22
CA ASN A 88 -14.39 4.83 -22.40
C ASN A 88 -14.19 4.04 -23.71
N GLN A 89 -14.84 2.89 -23.80
CA GLN A 89 -14.85 2.00 -24.96
C GLN A 89 -13.48 1.42 -25.36
N SER A 90 -12.49 1.46 -24.46
CA SER A 90 -11.12 1.02 -24.72
C SER A 90 -10.55 0.26 -23.53
N TRP A 91 -9.63 -0.67 -23.80
CA TRP A 91 -8.80 -1.30 -22.79
C TRP A 91 -7.58 -0.43 -22.49
N TRP A 92 -7.40 -0.10 -21.22
CA TRP A 92 -6.28 0.70 -20.72
C TRP A 92 -5.34 -0.17 -19.89
N PRO A 93 -4.06 -0.32 -20.29
CA PRO A 93 -3.06 -0.97 -19.45
C PRO A 93 -3.02 -0.32 -18.06
N VAL A 94 -2.88 -1.12 -17.01
CA VAL A 94 -2.79 -0.63 -15.62
C VAL A 94 -1.72 0.46 -15.47
N GLU A 95 -0.59 0.28 -16.14
CA GLU A 95 0.53 1.23 -16.15
C GLU A 95 0.20 2.58 -16.81
N ASP A 96 -0.75 2.63 -17.74
CA ASP A 96 -1.12 3.85 -18.44
C ASP A 96 -2.26 4.59 -17.74
N VAL A 97 -3.10 3.88 -16.97
CA VAL A 97 -4.15 4.50 -16.14
C VAL A 97 -3.57 5.46 -15.11
N VAL A 98 -2.39 5.14 -14.56
CA VAL A 98 -1.72 5.94 -13.52
C VAL A 98 -0.85 7.07 -14.07
N LYS A 99 -0.84 7.29 -15.40
CA LYS A 99 -0.04 8.34 -16.04
C LYS A 99 -0.88 9.56 -16.41
N THR A 100 -0.20 10.68 -16.60
CA THR A 100 -0.77 11.97 -16.99
C THR A 100 0.17 12.69 -17.95
N ALA A 101 -0.39 13.39 -18.93
CA ALA A 101 0.33 14.29 -19.81
C ALA A 101 0.20 15.74 -19.35
N ASP A 102 -0.75 16.04 -18.45
CA ASP A 102 -0.90 17.36 -17.86
C ASP A 102 0.28 17.68 -16.91
N PRO A 103 1.16 18.65 -17.25
CA PRO A 103 2.30 18.99 -16.43
C PRO A 103 1.90 19.74 -15.14
N SER A 104 0.66 20.24 -15.05
CA SER A 104 0.16 20.87 -13.82
C SER A 104 -0.17 19.83 -12.74
N ARG A 105 -0.32 18.56 -13.13
CA ARG A 105 -0.57 17.45 -12.22
C ARG A 105 0.74 16.94 -11.63
N ASP A 106 1.33 17.74 -10.76
CA ASP A 106 2.55 17.43 -10.00
C ASP A 106 2.35 17.68 -8.50
N GLY A 107 2.96 16.84 -7.66
CA GLY A 107 2.82 16.93 -6.21
C GLY A 107 1.54 16.30 -5.66
N LEU A 108 1.18 16.66 -4.42
CA LEU A 108 0.01 16.08 -3.73
C LEU A 108 -1.25 16.81 -4.16
N ILE A 109 -2.16 16.09 -4.81
CA ILE A 109 -3.39 16.64 -5.38
C ILE A 109 -4.58 15.87 -4.81
N SER A 110 -5.57 16.63 -4.34
CA SER A 110 -6.83 16.07 -3.84
C SER A 110 -7.62 15.43 -4.97
N VAL A 111 -8.17 14.25 -4.71
CA VAL A 111 -9.04 13.54 -5.65
C VAL A 111 -10.39 14.25 -5.75
N GLN A 112 -10.69 14.86 -6.89
CA GLN A 112 -11.91 15.64 -7.15
C GLN A 112 -12.71 15.10 -8.33
N THR A 113 -12.03 14.49 -9.31
CA THR A 113 -12.63 14.02 -10.56
C THR A 113 -12.85 12.51 -10.55
N PHE A 114 -13.72 12.05 -11.44
CA PHE A 114 -13.92 10.61 -11.63
C PHE A 114 -12.67 9.90 -12.18
N GLY A 115 -11.92 10.56 -13.07
CA GLY A 115 -10.63 10.06 -13.54
C GLY A 115 -9.65 9.82 -12.40
N GLU A 116 -9.48 10.79 -11.50
CA GLU A 116 -8.62 10.64 -10.31
C GLU A 116 -9.14 9.54 -9.36
N ARG A 117 -10.46 9.34 -9.25
CA ARG A 117 -11.04 8.22 -8.50
C ARG A 117 -10.67 6.86 -9.10
N ILE A 118 -10.62 6.75 -10.43
CA ILE A 118 -10.14 5.54 -11.09
C ILE A 118 -8.64 5.35 -10.83
N VAL A 119 -7.82 6.41 -10.92
CA VAL A 119 -6.39 6.31 -10.60
C VAL A 119 -6.18 5.83 -9.16
N LEU A 120 -6.93 6.40 -8.21
CA LEU A 120 -6.92 5.94 -6.81
C LEU A 120 -7.32 4.47 -6.68
N PHE A 121 -8.38 4.04 -7.39
CA PHE A 121 -8.79 2.64 -7.42
C PHE A 121 -7.69 1.73 -7.94
N VAL A 122 -7.03 2.09 -9.05
CA VAL A 122 -5.93 1.30 -9.62
C VAL A 122 -4.74 1.25 -8.65
N LEU A 123 -4.38 2.37 -8.02
CA LEU A 123 -3.30 2.38 -7.03
C LEU A 123 -3.60 1.52 -5.81
N ASN A 124 -4.83 1.60 -5.26
CA ASN A 124 -5.20 0.90 -4.04
C ASN A 124 -5.54 -0.57 -4.28
N TYR A 125 -6.50 -0.83 -5.17
CA TYR A 125 -7.06 -2.17 -5.34
C TYR A 125 -6.13 -3.07 -6.17
N ILE A 126 -5.61 -2.55 -7.28
CA ILE A 126 -4.83 -3.35 -8.22
C ILE A 126 -3.35 -3.35 -7.83
N ILE A 127 -2.70 -2.18 -7.83
CA ILE A 127 -1.25 -2.09 -7.63
C ILE A 127 -0.89 -2.46 -6.19
N PHE A 128 -1.50 -1.81 -5.20
CA PHE A 128 -1.22 -2.11 -3.80
C PHE A 128 -1.83 -3.44 -3.37
N GLY A 129 -3.10 -3.68 -3.68
CA GLY A 129 -3.85 -4.85 -3.20
C GLY A 129 -3.49 -6.18 -3.86
N MET A 130 -3.15 -6.18 -5.16
CA MET A 130 -2.89 -7.43 -5.92
C MET A 130 -1.43 -7.56 -6.35
N LEU A 131 -0.83 -6.52 -6.93
CA LEU A 131 0.50 -6.63 -7.56
C LEU A 131 1.67 -6.44 -6.59
N GLU A 132 1.54 -5.54 -5.63
CA GLU A 132 2.57 -5.26 -4.62
C GLU A 132 2.22 -5.80 -3.23
N GLY A 133 1.01 -6.36 -3.07
CA GLY A 133 0.52 -6.98 -1.85
C GLY A 133 1.43 -8.11 -1.40
N SER A 134 1.51 -8.32 -0.09
CA SER A 134 2.21 -9.47 0.48
C SER A 134 1.20 -10.62 0.58
N SER A 135 1.51 -11.78 0.01
CA SER A 135 0.72 -13.02 0.16
C SER A 135 0.57 -13.50 1.61
N ALA A 136 1.23 -12.83 2.58
CA ALA A 136 1.18 -13.14 4.00
C ALA A 136 0.06 -12.41 4.76
N ASN A 137 -0.63 -11.44 4.14
CA ASN A 137 -1.79 -10.77 4.73
C ASN A 137 -3.00 -11.03 3.84
N ASP A 138 -3.89 -11.95 4.25
CA ASP A 138 -5.19 -12.28 3.62
C ASP A 138 -6.19 -11.10 3.54
N ALA A 139 -5.73 -9.88 3.81
CA ALA A 139 -6.55 -8.69 3.71
C ALA A 139 -6.60 -8.23 2.25
N PHE A 140 -7.61 -8.69 1.51
CA PHE A 140 -8.01 -8.04 0.26
C PHE A 140 -8.32 -6.57 0.56
N PHE A 141 -7.52 -5.66 0.01
CA PHE A 141 -7.80 -4.23 0.16
C PHE A 141 -9.10 -3.92 -0.58
N LEU A 142 -10.13 -3.56 0.19
CA LEU A 142 -11.40 -3.17 -0.38
C LEU A 142 -11.25 -1.79 -1.06
N PRO A 143 -12.01 -1.54 -2.13
CA PRO A 143 -12.08 -0.20 -2.72
C PRO A 143 -12.54 0.84 -1.69
N HIS A 144 -12.05 2.08 -1.80
CA HIS A 144 -12.48 3.16 -0.93
C HIS A 144 -13.97 3.49 -1.10
N SER A 145 -14.57 4.14 -0.10
CA SER A 145 -15.95 4.64 -0.30
C SER A 145 -15.96 5.78 -1.31
N ALA A 146 -17.11 6.01 -1.96
CA ALA A 146 -17.25 7.11 -2.92
C ALA A 146 -16.99 8.51 -2.32
N THR A 147 -17.19 8.63 -1.00
CA THR A 147 -17.07 9.89 -0.25
C THR A 147 -15.76 10.01 0.53
N GLU A 148 -14.91 8.99 0.50
CA GLU A 148 -13.66 8.98 1.25
C GLU A 148 -12.68 10.02 0.68
N CYS A 149 -12.16 10.88 1.54
CA CYS A 149 -11.19 11.89 1.12
C CYS A 149 -9.86 11.22 0.80
N ALA A 150 -9.21 11.64 -0.28
CA ALA A 150 -7.94 11.09 -0.71
C ALA A 150 -7.11 12.15 -1.43
N LYS A 151 -5.78 11.99 -1.36
CA LYS A 151 -4.84 12.70 -2.23
C LYS A 151 -3.93 11.71 -2.94
N ILE A 152 -3.62 12.01 -4.19
CA ILE A 152 -2.66 11.27 -5.02
C ILE A 152 -1.40 12.13 -5.11
N LEU A 153 -0.24 11.53 -4.90
CA LEU A 153 1.04 12.16 -5.18
C LEU A 153 1.45 11.84 -6.61
N TRP A 154 1.55 12.88 -7.42
CA TRP A 154 2.03 12.84 -8.79
C TRP A 154 3.50 13.26 -8.84
N ARG A 155 4.26 12.63 -9.72
CA ARG A 155 5.66 12.95 -9.99
C ARG A 155 6.00 12.50 -11.40
N ASP A 156 6.63 13.38 -12.18
CA ASP A 156 7.16 13.08 -13.51
C ASP A 156 6.12 12.41 -14.45
N GLY A 157 4.87 12.88 -14.40
CA GLY A 157 3.79 12.36 -15.23
C GLY A 157 3.17 11.04 -14.75
N GLU A 158 3.48 10.58 -13.53
CA GLU A 158 2.92 9.34 -12.96
C GLU A 158 2.39 9.56 -11.54
N ALA A 159 1.29 8.88 -11.21
CA ALA A 159 0.77 8.78 -9.85
C ALA A 159 1.58 7.73 -9.07
N VAL A 160 2.42 8.18 -8.14
CA VAL A 160 3.45 7.33 -7.49
C VAL A 160 3.07 6.85 -6.09
N ALA A 161 2.12 7.53 -5.45
CA ALA A 161 1.68 7.26 -4.09
C ALA A 161 0.28 7.87 -3.85
N PHE A 162 -0.38 7.45 -2.78
CA PHE A 162 -1.61 8.07 -2.32
C PHE A 162 -1.76 7.95 -0.80
N TYR A 163 -2.65 8.75 -0.24
CA TYR A 163 -3.20 8.50 1.08
C TYR A 163 -4.69 8.84 1.13
N THR A 164 -5.42 8.21 2.04
CA THR A 164 -6.85 8.43 2.30
C THR A 164 -7.10 8.89 3.73
N VAL A 165 -8.22 9.58 3.93
CA VAL A 165 -8.61 10.17 5.20
C VAL A 165 -10.06 9.84 5.53
N LYS A 166 -10.29 9.34 6.73
CA LYS A 166 -11.61 9.37 7.38
C LYS A 166 -11.77 10.71 8.07
N MET A 167 -12.76 11.48 7.62
CA MET A 167 -13.02 12.81 8.17
C MET A 167 -13.69 12.68 9.54
N LYS A 168 -13.35 13.59 10.46
CA LYS A 168 -14.11 13.76 11.70
C LYS A 168 -15.60 13.98 11.38
N GLY A 169 -16.47 13.25 12.09
CA GLY A 169 -17.92 13.25 11.85
C GLY A 169 -18.39 12.34 10.71
N SER A 170 -17.49 11.69 9.96
CA SER A 170 -17.90 10.67 8.98
C SER A 170 -18.19 9.33 9.65
N LEU A 171 -19.13 8.56 9.08
CA LEU A 171 -19.52 7.25 9.61
C LEU A 171 -18.35 6.26 9.59
N CYS A 172 -18.18 5.52 10.69
CA CYS A 172 -17.14 4.49 10.81
C CYS A 172 -17.43 3.29 9.92
N ASP A 173 -18.69 2.85 9.90
CA ASP A 173 -19.19 1.78 9.05
C ASP A 173 -20.67 2.04 8.67
N GLY A 174 -21.27 1.13 7.90
CA GLY A 174 -22.65 1.28 7.42
C GLY A 174 -23.73 0.74 8.37
N THR A 175 -23.33 0.18 9.51
CA THR A 175 -24.17 -0.58 10.44
C THR A 175 -24.27 0.08 11.82
N THR A 176 -23.20 0.72 12.27
CA THR A 176 -23.13 1.49 13.49
C THR A 176 -23.36 2.95 13.16
N SER A 177 -24.17 3.65 13.96
CA SER A 177 -24.32 5.10 13.85
C SER A 177 -23.11 5.86 14.45
N GLN A 178 -21.95 5.20 14.56
CA GLN A 178 -20.73 5.79 15.11
C GLN A 178 -20.02 6.60 14.04
N CYS A 179 -19.44 7.73 14.46
CA CYS A 179 -18.69 8.62 13.61
C CYS A 179 -17.28 8.81 14.15
N TYR A 180 -16.30 9.00 13.26
CA TYR A 180 -14.93 9.31 13.65
C TYR A 180 -14.88 10.59 14.49
N LEU A 181 -14.18 10.54 15.62
CA LEU A 181 -14.09 11.67 16.56
C LEU A 181 -12.93 12.64 16.25
N LEU A 182 -12.05 12.25 15.34
CA LEU A 182 -10.91 13.01 14.85
C LEU A 182 -10.61 12.64 13.38
N PRO A 183 -9.88 13.47 12.62
CA PRO A 183 -9.39 13.07 11.30
C PRO A 183 -8.41 11.90 11.43
N VAL A 184 -8.58 10.86 10.60
CA VAL A 184 -7.73 9.67 10.61
C VAL A 184 -7.17 9.42 9.22
N LEU A 185 -5.84 9.36 9.09
CA LEU A 185 -5.17 8.85 7.90
C LEU A 185 -5.37 7.33 7.86
N ASP A 186 -6.12 6.85 6.88
CA ASP A 186 -6.64 5.48 6.87
C ASP A 186 -5.75 4.52 6.09
N THR A 187 -5.38 4.92 4.87
CA THR A 187 -4.47 4.16 4.02
C THR A 187 -3.40 5.10 3.52
N ILE A 188 -2.15 4.63 3.51
CA ILE A 188 -1.01 5.34 2.93
C ILE A 188 -0.18 4.33 2.15
N PHE A 189 0.13 4.66 0.91
CA PHE A 189 0.83 3.76 0.02
C PHE A 189 1.81 4.51 -0.86
N VAL A 190 2.98 3.90 -1.06
CA VAL A 190 4.00 4.33 -2.01
C VAL A 190 4.36 3.13 -2.85
N GLN A 191 4.24 3.24 -4.18
CA GLN A 191 4.65 2.16 -5.08
C GLN A 191 6.10 1.78 -4.82
N ARG A 192 6.41 0.48 -4.91
CA ARG A 192 7.69 -0.11 -4.51
C ARG A 192 8.89 0.57 -5.18
N LYS A 193 8.78 0.89 -6.47
CA LYS A 193 9.82 1.60 -7.25
C LYS A 193 10.12 3.03 -6.76
N TYR A 194 9.21 3.64 -6.00
CA TYR A 194 9.34 5.01 -5.47
C TYR A 194 9.54 5.07 -3.95
N ARG A 195 9.66 3.93 -3.26
CA ARG A 195 9.94 3.86 -1.82
C ARG A 195 11.36 4.38 -1.51
N ARG A 196 11.61 4.69 -0.24
CA ARG A 196 12.88 5.25 0.27
C ARG A 196 13.23 6.66 -0.26
N GLY A 197 12.34 7.31 -1.01
CA GLY A 197 12.48 8.70 -1.47
C GLY A 197 11.82 9.76 -0.58
N GLY A 198 11.54 9.46 0.69
CA GLY A 198 10.91 10.41 1.63
C GLY A 198 9.41 10.68 1.41
N LEU A 199 8.75 9.95 0.50
CA LEU A 199 7.36 10.20 0.13
C LEU A 199 6.36 9.96 1.27
N GLY A 200 6.60 8.96 2.12
CA GLY A 200 5.77 8.71 3.31
C GLY A 200 5.79 9.90 4.28
N MET A 201 6.98 10.47 4.54
CA MET A 201 7.11 11.68 5.37
C MET A 201 6.39 12.88 4.74
N LYS A 202 6.50 13.06 3.42
CA LYS A 202 5.81 14.15 2.70
C LYS A 202 4.29 14.05 2.87
N MET A 203 3.73 12.84 2.78
CA MET A 203 2.29 12.61 2.96
C MET A 203 1.85 12.79 4.41
N LEU A 204 2.63 12.32 5.40
CA LEU A 204 2.35 12.58 6.83
C LEU A 204 2.35 14.07 7.14
N HIS A 205 3.34 14.81 6.62
CA HIS A 205 3.42 16.25 6.80
C HIS A 205 2.18 16.95 6.22
N ASP A 206 1.84 16.65 4.97
CA ASP A 206 0.68 17.23 4.29
C ASP A 206 -0.65 16.90 5.00
N PHE A 207 -0.80 15.68 5.54
CA PHE A 207 -1.93 15.31 6.38
C PHE A 207 -2.01 16.18 7.65
N CYS A 208 -0.91 16.31 8.40
CA CYS A 208 -0.90 17.11 9.63
C CYS A 208 -1.21 18.59 9.38
N GLN A 209 -0.64 19.16 8.30
CA GLN A 209 -0.89 20.54 7.89
C GLN A 209 -2.32 20.77 7.41
N SER A 210 -2.95 19.77 6.79
CA SER A 210 -4.35 19.84 6.36
C SER A 210 -5.33 19.97 7.55
N PHE A 211 -4.90 19.60 8.77
CA PHE A 211 -5.71 19.60 9.98
C PHE A 211 -5.03 20.34 11.14
N VAL A 212 -4.36 21.46 10.87
CA VAL A 212 -3.63 22.25 11.88
C VAL A 212 -4.48 22.68 13.09
N ALA A 213 -5.79 22.84 12.91
CA ALA A 213 -6.71 23.26 13.96
C ALA A 213 -7.13 22.12 14.93
N GLU A 214 -6.81 20.87 14.61
CA GLU A 214 -7.20 19.72 15.44
C GLU A 214 -6.11 19.39 16.46
N ASP A 215 -6.50 19.24 17.73
CA ASP A 215 -5.57 18.89 18.82
C ASP A 215 -5.05 17.45 18.73
N ALA A 216 -5.80 16.58 18.05
CA ALA A 216 -5.45 15.18 17.86
C ALA A 216 -5.76 14.72 16.43
N LEU A 217 -4.84 13.95 15.86
CA LEU A 217 -4.91 13.33 14.54
C LEU A 217 -4.65 11.83 14.67
N GLY A 218 -5.34 11.04 13.88
CA GLY A 218 -5.23 9.59 13.87
C GLY A 218 -4.45 9.05 12.66
N ILE A 219 -3.80 7.91 12.86
CA ILE A 219 -3.44 6.95 11.82
C ILE A 219 -4.16 5.64 12.16
N SER A 220 -4.86 5.05 11.20
CA SER A 220 -5.65 3.83 11.43
C SER A 220 -4.78 2.68 11.95
N CYS A 221 -5.28 2.01 13.00
CA CYS A 221 -4.73 0.77 13.54
C CYS A 221 -5.10 -0.44 12.63
N PRO A 222 -4.20 -1.42 12.43
CA PRO A 222 -2.80 -1.41 12.84
C PRO A 222 -1.94 -0.61 11.87
N ILE A 223 -1.01 0.18 12.39
CA ILE A 223 0.00 0.83 11.54
C ILE A 223 1.01 -0.23 11.09
N SER A 224 1.28 -0.26 9.78
CA SER A 224 2.18 -1.26 9.20
C SER A 224 3.60 -1.20 9.78
N ALA A 225 4.29 -2.35 9.82
CA ALA A 225 5.70 -2.40 10.23
C ALA A 225 6.57 -1.47 9.37
N ALA A 226 6.31 -1.30 8.07
CA ALA A 226 7.09 -0.34 7.27
C ALA A 226 6.98 1.12 7.75
N MET A 227 5.86 1.47 8.38
CA MET A 227 5.63 2.79 9.00
C MET A 227 6.19 2.88 10.43
N TYR A 228 6.18 1.78 11.19
CA TYR A 228 6.60 1.71 12.61
C TYR A 228 8.03 1.21 12.88
N GLN A 229 8.53 0.26 12.08
CA GLN A 229 9.77 -0.51 12.26
C GLN A 229 10.43 -0.76 10.88
N GLY A 230 11.38 0.09 10.50
CA GLY A 230 12.14 -0.12 9.27
C GLY A 230 13.15 -1.26 9.44
N LYS A 231 12.99 -2.38 8.73
CA LYS A 231 14.03 -3.43 8.67
C LYS A 231 15.24 -2.90 7.88
N SER A 232 16.26 -2.44 8.57
CA SER A 232 17.63 -2.35 8.05
C SER A 232 18.59 -2.52 9.21
N PHE A 233 19.40 -3.56 9.13
CA PHE A 233 20.58 -3.79 9.96
C PHE A 233 21.43 -2.52 9.95
N ASP A 234 21.42 -1.75 11.03
CA ASP A 234 22.35 -0.64 11.35
C ASP A 234 21.78 0.79 11.41
N VAL A 235 20.53 1.08 11.01
CA VAL A 235 19.77 2.26 11.49
C VAL A 235 18.26 1.98 11.45
N GLU A 236 17.68 1.63 12.59
CA GLU A 236 16.22 1.52 12.80
C GLU A 236 15.63 2.93 12.93
N THR A 237 15.15 3.52 11.83
CA THR A 237 14.25 4.68 11.96
C THR A 237 13.09 4.54 11.02
N SER A 238 11.94 4.28 11.59
CA SER A 238 10.69 4.16 10.86
C SER A 238 10.20 5.50 10.33
N VAL A 239 9.25 5.47 9.39
CA VAL A 239 8.68 6.70 8.82
C VAL A 239 8.06 7.56 9.91
N CYS A 240 7.30 6.95 10.85
CA CYS A 240 6.71 7.65 11.98
C CYS A 240 7.76 8.23 12.93
N GLN A 241 8.78 7.44 13.30
CA GLN A 241 9.83 7.92 14.21
C GLN A 241 10.59 9.11 13.61
N LYS A 242 11.03 8.98 12.34
CA LYS A 242 11.75 10.06 11.65
C LYS A 242 10.89 11.31 11.50
N PHE A 243 9.60 11.14 11.18
CA PHE A 243 8.65 12.24 11.09
C PHE A 243 8.51 12.97 12.42
N LEU A 244 8.27 12.25 13.51
CA LEU A 244 8.06 12.81 14.84
C LEU A 244 9.32 13.43 15.46
N GLN A 245 10.51 12.96 15.08
CA GLN A 245 11.78 13.62 15.40
C GLN A 245 11.95 14.94 14.62
N THR A 246 11.50 14.98 13.37
CA THR A 246 11.60 16.17 12.50
C THR A 246 10.60 17.25 12.89
N TYR A 247 9.40 16.85 13.36
CA TYR A 247 8.30 17.74 13.72
C TYR A 247 7.85 17.49 15.16
N PRO A 248 8.58 18.01 16.17
CA PRO A 248 8.27 17.78 17.59
C PRO A 248 6.87 18.24 18.02
N GLU A 249 6.32 19.25 17.34
CA GLU A 249 4.96 19.74 17.55
C GLU A 249 3.89 18.66 17.30
N GLU A 250 4.17 17.68 16.45
CA GLU A 250 3.26 16.58 16.12
C GLU A 250 3.35 15.39 17.09
N GLN A 251 4.39 15.33 17.95
CA GLN A 251 4.58 14.23 18.92
C GLN A 251 3.39 14.06 19.86
N LYS A 252 2.76 15.16 20.28
CA LYS A 252 1.56 15.14 21.12
C LYS A 252 0.24 14.97 20.33
N ARG A 253 0.28 15.17 19.01
CA ARG A 253 -0.91 15.25 18.16
C ARG A 253 -1.20 13.95 17.41
N LEU A 254 -0.19 13.12 17.10
CA LEU A 254 -0.37 11.90 16.32
C LEU A 254 -0.62 10.65 17.18
N TRP A 255 -1.71 9.96 16.88
CA TRP A 255 -2.18 8.78 17.58
C TRP A 255 -2.43 7.63 16.61
N GLU A 256 -2.11 6.41 17.01
CA GLU A 256 -2.64 5.20 16.39
C GLU A 256 -4.07 5.01 16.90
N VAL A 257 -5.02 4.81 16.00
CA VAL A 257 -6.45 4.93 16.30
C VAL A 257 -7.23 3.71 15.83
N GLU A 258 -7.98 3.11 16.75
CA GLU A 258 -9.11 2.24 16.43
C GLU A 258 -10.38 3.07 16.30
N ALA A 259 -11.22 2.81 15.29
CA ALA A 259 -12.46 3.55 15.11
C ALA A 259 -13.42 3.36 16.32
N PRO A 260 -14.19 4.39 16.74
CA PRO A 260 -14.27 5.76 16.22
C PRO A 260 -13.15 6.73 16.68
N GLY A 261 -12.23 6.29 17.53
CA GLY A 261 -11.09 7.09 17.97
C GLY A 261 -11.32 7.94 19.21
N ASP A 262 -12.14 7.44 20.14
CA ASP A 262 -12.25 8.00 21.49
C ASP A 262 -10.92 7.88 22.27
N TRP A 263 -10.83 8.53 23.41
CA TRP A 263 -9.64 8.55 24.27
C TRP A 263 -9.11 7.17 24.65
N SER A 264 -10.00 6.19 24.87
CA SER A 264 -9.61 4.81 25.17
C SER A 264 -9.24 3.98 23.94
N GLN A 265 -9.44 4.52 22.73
CA GLN A 265 -9.26 3.83 21.45
C GLN A 265 -8.08 4.38 20.67
N ARG A 266 -7.19 5.11 21.35
CA ARG A 266 -6.04 5.74 20.72
C ARG A 266 -4.80 5.62 21.58
N VAL A 267 -3.67 5.37 20.93
CA VAL A 267 -2.35 5.25 21.56
C VAL A 267 -1.43 6.27 20.93
N ASN A 268 -0.74 7.08 21.73
CA ASN A 268 0.17 8.09 21.20
C ASN A 268 1.36 7.40 20.51
N ILE A 269 1.59 7.73 19.24
CA ILE A 269 2.59 7.05 18.41
C ILE A 269 4.00 7.31 18.94
N TRP A 270 4.29 8.55 19.34
CA TRP A 270 5.61 8.92 19.86
C TRP A 270 5.94 8.15 21.15
N LEU A 271 5.03 8.16 22.11
CA LEU A 271 5.20 7.46 23.38
C LEU A 271 5.37 5.95 23.19
N LYS A 272 4.58 5.34 22.29
CA LYS A 272 4.70 3.92 21.95
C LYS A 272 6.11 3.59 21.42
N ILE A 273 6.63 4.39 20.49
CA ILE A 273 7.99 4.23 19.95
C ILE A 273 9.04 4.33 21.07
N GLN A 274 8.94 5.33 21.96
CA GLN A 274 9.90 5.51 23.06
C GLN A 274 9.91 4.32 24.03
N MET A 275 8.73 3.77 24.34
CA MET A 275 8.62 2.61 25.23
C MET A 275 9.23 1.35 24.60
N GLU A 276 8.99 1.12 23.30
CA GLU A 276 9.59 0.00 22.57
C GLU A 276 11.13 0.09 22.52
N SER A 277 11.69 1.29 22.30
CA SER A 277 13.15 1.50 22.33
C SER A 277 13.75 1.22 23.71
N ALA A 278 13.12 1.69 24.80
CA ALA A 278 13.62 1.47 26.15
C ALA A 278 13.63 -0.02 26.54
N LEU A 279 12.63 -0.80 26.10
CA LEU A 279 12.57 -2.24 26.34
C LEU A 279 13.71 -2.99 25.62
N SER A 280 14.00 -2.61 24.37
CA SER A 280 15.12 -3.18 23.60
C SER A 280 16.48 -2.89 24.24
N GLU A 281 16.71 -1.67 24.74
CA GLU A 281 17.96 -1.31 25.45
C GLU A 281 18.15 -2.12 26.74
N THR A 282 17.08 -2.36 27.50
CA THR A 282 17.15 -3.20 28.72
C THR A 282 17.40 -4.69 28.43
N ALA A 283 16.98 -5.20 27.28
CA ALA A 283 17.26 -6.57 26.87
C ALA A 283 18.73 -6.78 26.48
N HIS A 284 19.37 -5.77 25.88
CA HIS A 284 20.80 -5.82 25.58
C HIS A 284 21.68 -5.80 26.83
N LEU A 285 21.23 -5.17 27.91
CA LEU A 285 21.96 -5.11 29.19
C LEU A 285 21.76 -6.35 30.10
N THR A 286 20.81 -7.23 29.78
CA THR A 286 20.52 -8.45 30.58
C THR A 286 20.98 -9.75 29.93
N SER A 287 21.76 -9.66 28.84
CA SER A 287 22.47 -10.81 28.27
C SER A 287 23.63 -11.18 29.20
N PRO A 288 23.78 -12.43 29.69
CA PRO A 288 24.95 -12.82 30.46
C PRO A 288 26.19 -12.72 29.56
N GLU A 289 27.12 -11.85 29.90
CA GLU A 289 28.47 -11.89 29.36
C GLU A 289 29.09 -13.23 29.79
N ASP A 290 29.40 -14.09 28.82
CA ASP A 290 30.30 -15.23 29.05
C ASP A 290 31.66 -14.66 29.46
N ASP A 291 31.98 -14.87 30.73
CA ASP A 291 33.19 -14.44 31.43
C ASP A 291 34.46 -14.87 30.66
N GLU A 292 35.24 -13.89 30.24
CA GLU A 292 36.55 -14.06 29.61
C GLU A 292 37.54 -14.73 30.58
N GLY A 293 38.05 -15.88 30.15
CA GLY A 293 39.45 -16.28 30.24
C GLY A 293 40.31 -15.73 31.38
N SER A 294 40.37 -16.46 32.49
CA SER A 294 41.53 -16.42 33.38
C SER A 294 42.56 -17.48 32.95
N GLN A 295 43.58 -17.03 32.22
CA GLN A 295 44.84 -17.76 32.06
C GLN A 295 45.54 -17.87 33.42
N VAL A 296 45.80 -19.10 33.86
CA VAL A 296 46.87 -19.38 34.82
C VAL A 296 47.71 -20.52 34.26
N GLU A 297 48.92 -20.19 33.83
CA GLU A 297 50.00 -21.13 33.55
C GLU A 297 50.40 -21.87 34.83
N TYR A 298 50.41 -23.20 34.79
CA TYR A 298 51.39 -23.98 35.54
C TYR A 298 51.96 -25.08 34.64
N ALA A 299 53.28 -25.00 34.48
CA ALA A 299 54.06 -25.95 33.71
C ALA A 299 54.36 -27.23 34.51
N GLN A 300 54.50 -28.32 33.74
CA GLN A 300 55.43 -29.44 33.88
C GLN A 300 54.87 -30.84 34.14
N SER A 301 55.31 -31.69 33.18
CA SER A 301 55.71 -33.09 33.30
C SER A 301 54.61 -34.15 33.14
N SER A 302 54.64 -34.83 31.99
CA SER A 302 55.04 -36.25 31.85
C SER A 302 54.28 -36.91 30.69
N LYS A 303 54.94 -37.10 29.55
CA LYS A 303 54.69 -38.27 28.66
C LYS A 303 55.64 -39.40 29.12
N PRO A 304 55.53 -40.68 28.67
CA PRO A 304 54.69 -41.24 27.59
C PRO A 304 54.01 -42.60 27.93
N LYS A 305 53.11 -43.09 27.06
CA LYS A 305 53.18 -44.45 26.44
C LYS A 305 51.99 -44.80 25.52
N GLN A 306 52.34 -44.85 24.25
CA GLN A 306 52.00 -45.78 23.15
C GLN A 306 51.21 -47.09 23.44
N SER A 307 50.18 -47.37 22.62
CA SER A 307 49.87 -48.64 21.89
C SER A 307 48.44 -48.54 21.33
N ASP A 308 48.24 -48.42 20.02
CA ASP A 308 47.97 -49.50 19.03
C ASP A 308 46.48 -49.76 18.77
N ALA A 309 46.18 -49.77 17.46
CA ALA A 309 45.12 -50.44 16.69
C ALA A 309 43.92 -51.07 17.42
N ASP A 310 42.68 -50.84 16.95
CA ASP A 310 42.09 -51.66 15.87
C ASP A 310 40.63 -51.28 15.53
N GLN A 311 40.28 -51.49 14.25
CA GLN A 311 38.98 -51.92 13.68
C GLN A 311 37.68 -51.09 13.77
N MET A 312 37.33 -50.47 12.63
CA MET A 312 36.36 -50.95 11.61
C MET A 312 34.96 -51.46 12.01
N ASN A 313 33.89 -50.72 11.66
CA ASN A 313 32.72 -51.10 10.81
C ASN A 313 31.50 -50.16 11.04
N LYS A 314 30.93 -49.56 9.96
CA LYS A 314 29.63 -49.87 9.29
C LYS A 314 28.42 -49.87 10.25
N PHE A 315 27.35 -49.10 10.04
CA PHE A 315 26.56 -48.82 8.82
C PHE A 315 26.06 -47.38 8.79
#